data_AF-A0A3B0ZXF4-F1
#
_entry.id   AF-A0A3B0ZXF4-F1
#
_cell.length_a   1.000
_cell.length_b   1.000
_cell.length_c   1.000
_cell.angle_alpha   90.00
_cell.angle_beta   90.00
_cell.angle_gamma   90.00
#
_symmetry.space_group_name_H-M   'P 1'
#
loop_
_entity.id
_entity.type
_entity.pdbx_description
1 polymer ?
#
loop_
_entity_poly.entity_id
_entity_poly.type
_entity_poly.pdbx_seq_one_letter_code
_entity_poly.pdbx_strand_id
1 'polypeptide(L)'
;MNDKGRMYAWLLAIATAMAGVLLLEQFGIINLGMTMPPYRTANFAWVRYLLGGLIFGVGMTMAGGCVNKTLIRIGGGNMKSLFVLFIGGIFAFLITEKSDRFI
;
A
#
# COMPACT_ATOMS: atom_id res chain seq x y z
N MET A 1 -19.09 -4.36 -22.41
CA MET A 1 -18.15 -3.55 -21.60
C MET A 1 -18.90 -2.45 -20.85
N ASN A 2 -19.81 -2.83 -19.94
CA ASN A 2 -20.50 -1.90 -19.01
C ASN A 2 -20.51 -2.52 -17.61
N ASP A 3 -19.39 -3.14 -17.21
CA ASP A 3 -19.24 -3.74 -15.89
C ASP A 3 -18.82 -2.69 -14.88
N LYS A 4 -19.81 -1.94 -14.38
CA LYS A 4 -19.62 -1.02 -13.24
C LYS A 4 -19.32 -1.78 -11.93
N GLY A 5 -19.52 -3.11 -11.91
CA GLY A 5 -19.31 -3.95 -10.73
C GLY A 5 -17.91 -3.84 -10.12
N ARG A 6 -16.86 -3.69 -10.94
CA ARG A 6 -15.49 -3.50 -10.42
C ARG A 6 -15.30 -2.16 -9.71
N MET A 7 -15.95 -1.10 -10.22
CA MET A 7 -15.90 0.23 -9.61
C MET A 7 -16.66 0.25 -8.28
N TYR A 8 -17.86 -0.34 -8.24
CA TYR A 8 -18.62 -0.47 -7.00
C TYR A 8 -17.92 -1.32 -5.94
N ALA A 9 -17.27 -2.41 -6.35
CA ALA A 9 -16.48 -3.24 -5.43
C ALA A 9 -15.31 -2.46 -4.79
N TRP A 10 -14.62 -1.62 -5.57
CA TRP A 10 -13.56 -0.76 -5.03
C TRP A 10 -14.10 0.28 -4.06
N LEU A 11 -15.22 0.93 -4.40
CA LEU A 11 -15.85 1.92 -3.52
C LEU A 11 -16.34 1.30 -2.21
N LEU A 12 -16.98 0.12 -2.27
CA LEU A 12 -17.41 -0.59 -1.07
C LEU A 12 -16.22 -1.02 -0.21
N ALA A 13 -15.16 -1.56 -0.82
CA ALA A 13 -13.96 -1.95 -0.08
C ALA A 13 -13.32 -0.76 0.67
N ILE A 14 -13.23 0.40 0.01
CA ILE A 14 -12.71 1.63 0.61
C ILE A 14 -13.63 2.10 1.76
N ALA A 15 -14.95 2.13 1.53
CA ALA A 15 -15.92 2.54 2.55
C ALA A 15 -15.88 1.64 3.79
N THR A 16 -15.86 0.31 3.60
CA THR A 16 -15.78 -0.66 4.70
C THR A 16 -14.45 -0.57 5.45
N ALA A 17 -13.33 -0.39 4.74
CA ALA A 17 -12.02 -0.24 5.37
C ALA A 17 -11.96 1.03 6.23
N MET A 18 -12.44 2.17 5.72
CA MET A 18 -12.48 3.42 6.50
C MET A 18 -13.39 3.31 7.72
N ALA A 19 -14.60 2.75 7.55
CA ALA A 19 -15.52 2.55 8.66
C ALA A 19 -14.92 1.63 9.74
N GLY A 20 -14.24 0.56 9.34
CA GLY A 20 -13.54 -0.34 10.26
C GLY A 20 -12.46 0.38 11.05
N VAL A 21 -11.54 1.09 10.38
CA VAL A 21 -10.44 1.79 11.06
C VAL A 21 -10.95 2.84 12.06
N LEU A 22 -11.98 3.61 11.69
CA LEU A 22 -12.59 4.62 12.57
C LEU A 22 -13.26 3.98 13.79
N LEU A 23 -13.93 2.84 13.63
CA LEU A 23 -14.50 2.11 14.76
C LEU A 23 -13.40 1.59 15.69
N LEU A 24 -12.32 1.01 15.15
CA LEU A 24 -11.22 0.49 15.94
C LEU A 24 -10.43 1.60 16.68
N GLU A 25 -10.36 2.81 16.12
CA GLU A 25 -9.84 4.01 16.81
C GLU A 25 -10.73 4.37 18.00
N GLN A 26 -12.06 4.42 17.80
CA GLN A 26 -13.01 4.78 18.85
C GLN A 26 -13.03 3.80 20.03
N PHE A 27 -12.78 2.51 19.77
CA PHE A 27 -12.62 1.49 20.81
C PHE A 27 -11.25 1.54 21.51
N GLY A 28 -10.35 2.46 21.13
CA GLY A 28 -9.04 2.65 21.77
C GLY A 28 -8.03 1.54 21.48
N ILE A 29 -8.33 0.64 20.55
CA ILE A 29 -7.48 -0.51 20.19
C ILE A 29 -6.32 -0.06 19.28
N ILE A 30 -6.54 0.99 18.47
CA ILE A 30 -5.56 1.51 17.52
C ILE A 30 -5.33 3.01 17.78
N ASN A 31 -4.07 3.38 18.02
CA ASN A 31 -3.65 4.78 18.15
C ASN A 31 -3.12 5.31 16.81
N LEU A 32 -3.93 6.08 16.09
CA LEU A 32 -3.53 6.68 14.81
C LEU A 32 -2.48 7.80 14.95
N GLY A 33 -2.25 8.31 16.17
CA GLY A 33 -1.21 9.29 16.47
C GLY A 33 0.22 8.72 16.50
N MET A 34 0.37 7.41 16.73
CA MET A 34 1.68 6.72 16.81
C MET A 34 1.96 5.90 15.55
N THR A 35 1.42 6.34 14.42
CA THR A 35 1.56 5.62 13.16
C THR A 35 2.82 6.06 12.42
N MET A 36 3.48 5.09 11.82
CA MET A 36 4.68 5.27 11.02
C MET A 36 4.29 5.06 9.57
N PRO A 37 4.22 6.08 8.69
CA PRO A 37 4.29 7.54 8.87
C PRO A 37 3.04 8.15 9.55
N PRO A 38 3.12 9.35 10.16
CA PRO A 38 1.99 9.95 10.87
C PRO A 38 0.84 10.26 9.91
N TYR A 39 -0.26 9.52 10.04
CA TYR A 39 -1.47 9.73 9.22
C TYR A 39 -2.16 11.08 9.51
N ARG A 40 -1.89 11.69 10.66
CA ARG A 40 -2.43 13.00 11.09
C ARG A 40 -1.32 14.06 11.19
N THR A 41 -0.69 14.41 10.07
CA THR A 41 0.25 15.54 10.01
C THR A 41 -0.41 16.80 9.42
N ALA A 42 -0.08 17.98 9.94
CA ALA A 42 -0.58 19.26 9.44
C ALA A 42 0.06 19.67 8.09
N ASN A 43 1.17 19.02 7.70
CA ASN A 43 1.90 19.33 6.47
C ASN A 43 1.43 18.43 5.32
N PHE A 44 0.52 18.95 4.50
CA PHE A 44 0.10 18.32 3.25
C PHE A 44 1.24 18.35 2.21
N ALA A 45 2.15 17.37 2.28
CA ALA A 45 3.21 17.17 1.31
C ALA A 45 2.68 16.52 0.00
N TRP A 46 1.79 17.21 -0.70
CA TRP A 46 1.09 16.75 -1.91
C TRP A 46 2.04 16.22 -3.00
N VAL A 47 3.20 16.85 -3.18
CA VAL A 47 4.23 16.42 -4.15
C VAL A 47 4.72 15.00 -3.83
N ARG A 48 4.92 14.67 -2.55
CA ARG A 48 5.38 13.34 -2.14
C ARG A 48 4.34 12.26 -2.46
N TYR A 49 3.06 12.56 -2.26
CA TYR A 49 1.98 11.63 -2.54
C TYR A 49 1.79 11.40 -4.04
N LEU A 50 1.83 12.47 -4.84
CA LEU A 50 1.64 12.38 -6.29
C LEU A 50 2.83 11.71 -6.97
N LEU A 51 4.05 12.17 -6.67
CA LEU A 51 5.27 11.65 -7.29
C LEU A 51 5.54 10.20 -6.84
N GLY A 52 5.38 9.91 -5.55
CA GLY A 52 5.53 8.56 -5.02
C GLY A 52 4.49 7.59 -5.59
N GLY A 53 3.22 8.01 -5.65
CA GLY A 53 2.14 7.20 -6.22
C GLY A 53 2.33 6.90 -7.71
N LEU A 54 2.82 7.87 -8.49
CA LEU A 54 3.08 7.70 -9.91
C LEU A 54 4.24 6.73 -10.15
N ILE A 55 5.39 6.93 -9.48
CA ILE A 55 6.55 6.04 -9.61
C ILE A 55 6.18 4.61 -9.19
N PHE A 56 5.46 4.46 -8.08
CA PHE A 56 5.02 3.16 -7.58
C PHE A 56 4.06 2.47 -8.56
N GLY A 57 3.08 3.20 -9.10
CA GLY A 57 2.14 2.69 -10.10
C GLY A 57 2.85 2.23 -11.37
N VAL A 58 3.74 3.04 -11.92
CA VAL A 58 4.54 2.69 -13.12
C VAL A 58 5.38 1.45 -12.83
N GLY A 59 6.05 1.39 -11.67
CA GLY A 59 6.81 0.22 -11.21
C GLY A 59 5.97 -1.07 -11.18
N MET A 60 4.75 -1.02 -10.64
CA MET A 60 3.85 -2.18 -10.58
C MET A 60 3.39 -2.66 -11.97
N THR A 61 3.23 -1.76 -12.94
CA THR A 61 2.91 -2.16 -14.33
C THR A 61 4.07 -2.90 -14.98
N MET A 62 5.30 -2.42 -14.82
CA MET A 62 6.51 -3.07 -15.35
C MET A 62 6.82 -4.39 -14.65
N ALA A 63 6.53 -4.48 -13.35
CA ALA A 63 6.68 -5.70 -12.54
C ALA A 63 5.71 -6.83 -12.97
N GLY A 64 4.66 -6.51 -13.74
CA GLY A 64 3.74 -7.51 -14.31
C GLY A 64 2.62 -7.93 -13.36
N GLY A 65 2.29 -7.12 -12.36
CA GLY A 65 1.12 -7.34 -11.50
C GLY A 65 1.16 -6.62 -10.15
N CYS A 66 0.05 -6.74 -9.42
CA CYS A 66 -0.04 -6.34 -8.02
C CYS A 66 0.69 -7.34 -7.12
N VAL A 67 1.20 -6.88 -5.97
CA VAL A 67 1.92 -7.69 -4.97
C VAL A 67 1.15 -8.96 -4.58
N ASN A 68 -0.17 -8.87 -4.41
CA ASN A 68 -0.99 -10.04 -4.10
C ASN A 68 -0.97 -11.09 -5.23
N LYS A 69 -1.01 -10.63 -6.49
CA LYS A 69 -0.96 -11.50 -7.67
C LYS A 69 0.44 -12.10 -7.87
N THR A 70 1.50 -11.36 -7.55
CA THR A 70 2.86 -11.91 -7.59
C THR A 70 3.07 -12.95 -6.49
N LEU A 71 2.50 -12.75 -5.30
CA LEU A 71 2.59 -13.71 -4.19
C LEU A 71 1.94 -15.06 -4.54
N ILE A 72 0.74 -15.02 -5.14
CA ILE A 72 0.06 -16.24 -5.63
C ILE A 72 0.88 -16.92 -6.74
N ARG A 73 1.52 -16.15 -7.63
CA ARG A 73 2.36 -16.70 -8.72
C ARG A 73 3.67 -17.32 -8.23
N ILE A 74 4.19 -16.88 -7.08
CA ILE A 74 5.33 -17.54 -6.41
C ILE A 74 4.90 -18.92 -5.91
N GLY A 75 3.71 -19.02 -5.30
CA GLY A 75 3.14 -20.32 -4.88
C GLY A 75 2.97 -21.31 -6.04
N GLY A 76 2.81 -20.83 -7.27
CA GLY A 76 2.75 -21.64 -8.49
C GLY A 76 4.10 -21.90 -9.19
N GLY A 77 5.24 -21.53 -8.59
CA GLY A 77 6.58 -21.86 -9.09
C GLY A 77 7.19 -20.86 -10.09
N ASN A 78 6.68 -19.63 -10.20
CA ASN A 78 7.25 -18.64 -11.12
C ASN A 78 8.45 -17.88 -10.51
N MET A 79 9.66 -18.25 -10.94
CA MET A 79 10.92 -17.62 -10.50
C MET A 79 10.99 -16.10 -10.73
N LYS A 80 10.34 -15.57 -11.79
CA LYS A 80 10.31 -14.13 -12.06
C LYS A 80 9.55 -13.37 -10.98
N SER A 81 8.46 -13.92 -10.45
CA SER A 81 7.68 -13.27 -9.40
C SER A 81 8.41 -13.28 -8.06
N LEU A 82 9.23 -14.31 -7.81
CA LEU A 82 10.07 -14.40 -6.61
C LEU A 82 11.10 -13.28 -6.57
N PHE A 83 11.79 -13.04 -7.70
CA PHE A 83 12.79 -11.97 -7.79
C PHE A 83 12.17 -10.58 -7.61
N VAL A 84 11.01 -10.33 -8.22
CA VAL A 84 10.27 -9.07 -8.08
C VAL A 84 9.84 -8.83 -6.63
N LEU A 85 9.30 -9.84 -5.95
CA LEU A 85 8.90 -9.72 -4.56
C LEU A 85 10.11 -9.48 -3.64
N PHE A 86 11.22 -10.19 -3.89
CA PHE A 86 12.44 -10.06 -3.10
C PHE A 86 13.03 -8.65 -3.20
N ILE A 87 13.19 -8.12 -4.41
CA ILE A 87 13.66 -6.74 -4.62
C ILE A 87 12.69 -5.73 -3.99
N GLY A 88 11.39 -5.88 -4.22
CA GLY A 88 10.38 -5.00 -3.63
C GLY A 88 10.44 -5.00 -2.10
N GLY A 89 10.64 -6.17 -1.49
CA GLY A 89 10.82 -6.34 -0.06
C GLY A 89 12.06 -5.64 0.48
N ILE A 90 13.20 -5.73 -0.21
CA ILE A 90 14.44 -5.02 0.18
C ILE A 90 14.21 -3.50 0.15
N PHE A 91 13.66 -2.96 -0.93
CA PHE A 91 13.39 -1.52 -1.02
C PHE A 91 12.38 -1.05 0.03
N ALA A 92 11.37 -1.87 0.37
CA ALA A 92 10.43 -1.59 1.46
C ALA A 92 11.10 -1.63 2.84
N PHE A 93 12.06 -2.52 3.07
CA PHE A 93 12.84 -2.54 4.31
C PHE A 93 13.71 -1.28 4.42
N LEU A 94 14.43 -0.93 3.36
CA LEU A 94 15.30 0.25 3.33
C LEU A 94 14.52 1.56 3.54
N ILE A 95 13.32 1.69 2.98
CA ILE A 95 12.51 2.91 3.17
C ILE A 95 12.00 3.03 4.61
N THR A 96 11.70 1.89 5.25
CA THR A 96 11.22 1.84 6.64
C THR A 96 12.36 2.18 7.60
N GLU A 97 13.53 1.55 7.44
CA GLU A 97 14.72 1.85 8.25
C GLU A 97 15.15 3.32 8.12
N LYS A 98 15.08 3.88 6.92
CA LYS A 98 15.43 5.29 6.72
C LYS A 98 14.41 6.24 7.36
N SER A 99 13.16 5.82 7.50
CA SER A 99 12.12 6.60 8.19
C SER A 99 12.33 6.64 9.70
N ASP A 100 12.85 5.56 10.30
CA ASP A 100 13.21 5.51 11.73
C ASP A 100 14.41 6.42 12.04
N ARG A 101 15.35 6.56 11.10
CA ARG A 101 16.59 7.34 11.28
C ARG A 101 16.41 8.86 11.27
N PHE A 102 15.18 9.36 11.08
CA PHE A 102 14.85 10.79 10.98
C PHE A 102 14.07 11.32 12.20
N ILE A 103 13.82 10.46 13.20
CA ILE A 103 13.24 10.76 14.51
C ILE A 103 14.36 10.70 15.55
#